data_AF-A0A6L4AFA6-F1
#
_entry.id   AF-A0A6L4AFA6-F1
#
_cell.length_a   1.000
_cell.length_b   1.000
_cell.length_c   1.000
_cell.angle_alpha   90.00
_cell.angle_beta   90.00
_cell.angle_gamma   90.00
#
_symmetry.space_group_name_H-M   'P 1'
#
loop_
_entity.id
_entity.type
_entity.pdbx_description
1 polymer ?
#
loop_
_entity_poly.entity_id
_entity_poly.type
_entity_poly.pdbx_seq_one_letter_code
_entity_poly.pdbx_strand_id
1 'polypeptide(L)'
;MTGRELDGYWKTVVNTLRDGIMIVNTRGAIVSVNRAFEQITGYTREELIGRSCEILHCESCARARAEGAESWCSLYQTEMTEQRRCQIRRKDGRTIQAMKNAAILK
;
A
#
# COMPACT_ATOMS: atom_id res chain seq x y z
N MET A 1 -7.97 -29.02 -3.30
CA MET A 1 -6.97 -27.94 -3.13
C MET A 1 -6.80 -27.70 -1.65
N THR A 2 -5.62 -27.99 -1.12
CA THR A 2 -5.27 -27.76 0.29
C THR A 2 -4.78 -26.32 0.49
N GLY A 3 -4.86 -25.79 1.71
CA GLY A 3 -4.44 -24.41 2.01
C GLY A 3 -2.98 -24.10 1.63
N ARG A 4 -2.08 -25.09 1.69
CA ARG A 4 -0.67 -24.93 1.29
C ARG A 4 -0.44 -24.77 -0.22
N GLU A 5 -1.33 -25.30 -1.06
CA GLU A 5 -1.24 -25.13 -2.51
C GLU A 5 -1.64 -23.70 -2.91
N LEU A 6 -2.65 -23.14 -2.24
CA LEU A 6 -3.10 -21.75 -2.45
C LEU A 6 -2.01 -20.71 -2.14
N ASP A 7 -1.22 -20.91 -1.08
CA ASP A 7 -0.13 -20.00 -0.72
C ASP A 7 0.92 -19.87 -1.84
N GLY A 8 1.21 -20.96 -2.56
CA GLY A 8 2.11 -20.95 -3.71
C GLY A 8 1.56 -20.16 -4.88
N TYR A 9 0.28 -20.33 -5.20
CA TYR A 9 -0.37 -19.60 -6.30
C TYR A 9 -0.58 -18.12 -6.00
N TRP A 10 -0.80 -17.75 -4.73
CA TRP A 10 -1.04 -16.36 -4.34
C TRP A 10 0.08 -15.42 -4.78
N LYS A 11 1.33 -15.83 -4.60
CA LYS A 11 2.50 -15.04 -5.04
C LYS A 11 2.49 -14.83 -6.56
N THR A 12 2.12 -15.84 -7.33
CA THR A 12 2.01 -15.75 -8.78
C THR A 12 0.90 -14.78 -9.17
N VAL A 13 -0.31 -14.97 -8.63
CA VAL A 13 -1.47 -14.11 -8.93
C VAL A 13 -1.15 -12.65 -8.65
N VAL A 14 -0.65 -12.33 -7.44
CA VAL A 14 -0.32 -10.96 -7.03
C VAL A 14 0.74 -10.31 -7.92
N ASN A 15 1.71 -11.07 -8.44
CA ASN A 15 2.76 -10.52 -9.30
C ASN A 15 2.37 -10.45 -10.79
N THR A 16 1.31 -11.14 -11.21
CA THR A 16 0.75 -11.01 -12.56
C THR A 16 -0.17 -9.80 -12.72
N LEU A 17 -0.66 -9.24 -11.62
CA LEU A 17 -1.46 -8.02 -11.62
C LEU A 17 -0.59 -6.82 -12.01
N ARG A 18 -1.18 -5.88 -12.76
CA ARG A 18 -0.57 -4.58 -13.05
C ARG A 18 -0.79 -3.56 -11.93
N ASP A 19 -1.64 -3.90 -10.97
CA ASP A 19 -1.92 -3.07 -9.82
C ASP A 19 -0.85 -3.28 -8.74
N GLY A 20 -0.39 -2.17 -8.17
CA GLY A 20 0.55 -2.18 -7.06
C GLY A 20 -0.13 -2.67 -5.79
N ILE A 21 0.41 -3.72 -5.20
CA ILE A 21 -0.04 -4.27 -3.91
C ILE A 21 1.03 -3.96 -2.86
N MET A 22 0.58 -3.42 -1.73
CA MET A 22 1.40 -3.12 -0.56
C MET A 22 0.68 -3.60 0.70
N ILE A 23 1.43 -4.24 1.60
CA ILE A 23 0.96 -4.59 2.94
C ILE A 23 1.77 -3.78 3.94
N VAL A 24 1.09 -3.21 4.92
CA VAL A 24 1.68 -2.44 6.02
C VAL A 24 1.31 -3.09 7.35
N ASN A 25 2.21 -3.05 8.32
CA ASN A 25 1.90 -3.48 9.68
C ASN A 25 1.10 -2.41 10.44
N THR A 26 0.75 -2.71 11.69
CA THR A 26 -0.08 -1.83 12.52
C THR A 26 0.56 -0.48 12.85
N ARG A 27 1.87 -0.35 12.66
CA ARG A 27 2.64 0.89 12.84
C ARG A 27 2.90 1.63 11.53
N GLY A 28 2.29 1.19 10.42
CA GLY A 28 2.46 1.80 9.10
C GLY A 28 3.77 1.46 8.39
N ALA A 29 4.56 0.52 8.90
CA ALA A 29 5.76 0.07 8.20
C ALA A 29 5.40 -0.96 7.13
N ILE A 30 5.99 -0.81 5.94
CA ILE A 30 5.77 -1.69 4.80
C ILE A 30 6.39 -3.06 5.10
N VAL A 31 5.59 -4.12 4.97
CA VAL A 31 6.03 -5.51 5.19
C VAL A 31 6.12 -6.30 3.89
N SER A 32 5.39 -5.91 2.85
CA SER A 32 5.49 -6.53 1.54
C SER A 32 4.99 -5.59 0.45
N VAL A 33 5.59 -5.71 -0.73
CA VAL A 33 5.12 -5.13 -1.98
C VAL A 33 5.23 -6.15 -3.11
N ASN A 34 4.39 -6.02 -4.14
CA ASN A 34 4.52 -6.79 -5.37
C ASN A 34 5.38 -6.06 -6.42
N ARG A 35 5.74 -6.78 -7.49
CA ARG A 35 6.56 -6.24 -8.57
C ARG A 35 5.93 -5.01 -9.25
N ALA A 36 4.61 -5.00 -9.43
CA ALA A 36 3.93 -3.87 -10.05
C ALA A 36 4.06 -2.59 -9.20
N PHE A 37 4.00 -2.71 -7.87
CA PHE A 37 4.20 -1.59 -6.96
C PHE A 37 5.59 -0.96 -7.13
N GLU A 38 6.63 -1.79 -7.24
CA GLU A 38 8.00 -1.32 -7.51
C GLU A 38 8.09 -0.55 -8.82
N GLN A 39 7.46 -1.06 -9.89
CA GLN A 39 7.45 -0.42 -11.20
C GLN A 39 6.69 0.92 -11.19
N ILE A 40 5.53 0.96 -10.54
CA ILE A 40 4.69 2.16 -10.44
C ILE A 40 5.43 3.25 -9.64
N THR A 41 5.98 2.90 -8.48
CA THR A 41 6.56 3.88 -7.56
C THR A 41 8.03 4.19 -7.85
N GLY A 42 8.74 3.31 -8.55
CA GLY A 42 10.18 3.42 -8.83
C GLY A 42 11.08 3.02 -7.65
N TYR A 43 10.50 2.58 -6.53
CA TYR A 43 11.27 2.04 -5.41
C TYR A 43 11.41 0.53 -5.55
N THR A 44 12.58 0.01 -5.16
CA THR A 44 12.76 -1.43 -5.02
C THR A 44 12.12 -1.94 -3.73
N ARG A 45 11.79 -3.22 -3.67
CA ARG A 45 11.32 -3.87 -2.44
C ARG A 45 12.28 -3.62 -1.28
N GLU A 46 13.58 -3.79 -1.52
CA GLU A 46 14.64 -3.66 -0.52
C GLU A 46 14.70 -2.26 0.09
N GLU A 47 14.38 -1.23 -0.69
CA GLU A 47 14.29 0.16 -0.21
C GLU A 47 13.02 0.44 0.60
N LEU A 48 11.97 -0.37 0.43
CA LEU A 48 10.65 -0.14 1.02
C LEU A 48 10.43 -0.93 2.31
N ILE A 49 10.89 -2.19 2.39
CA ILE A 49 10.59 -3.05 3.55
C ILE A 49 11.12 -2.42 4.84
N GLY A 50 10.25 -2.34 5.86
CA GLY A 50 10.55 -1.73 7.16
C GLY A 50 10.42 -0.20 7.19
N ARG A 51 10.28 0.47 6.04
CA ARG A 51 10.04 1.92 5.98
C ARG A 51 8.57 2.25 6.21
N SER A 52 8.30 3.46 6.70
CA SER A 52 6.93 3.98 6.77
C SER A 52 6.35 4.16 5.36
N CYS A 53 5.09 3.78 5.16
CA CYS A 53 4.37 4.01 3.90
C CYS A 53 4.17 5.51 3.58
N GLU A 54 4.49 6.41 4.50
CA GLU A 54 4.51 7.85 4.28
C GLU A 54 5.54 8.32 3.26
N ILE A 55 6.53 7.47 2.92
CA ILE A 55 7.49 7.72 1.83
C ILE A 55 6.81 8.00 0.47
N LEU A 56 5.56 7.55 0.29
CA LEU A 56 4.78 7.77 -0.91
C LEU A 56 4.11 9.16 -0.94
N HIS A 57 4.20 9.95 0.14
CA HIS A 57 3.61 11.28 0.26
C HIS A 57 2.13 11.33 -0.17
N CYS A 58 1.37 10.31 0.22
CA CYS A 58 -0.03 10.19 -0.16
C CYS A 58 -0.87 11.31 0.45
N GLU A 59 -1.34 12.25 -0.37
CA GLU A 59 -2.05 13.46 0.07
C GLU A 59 -3.28 13.13 0.94
N SER A 60 -4.11 12.20 0.49
CA SER A 60 -5.33 11.80 1.22
C SER A 60 -5.01 11.16 2.58
N CYS A 61 -3.88 10.47 2.69
CA CYS A 61 -3.44 9.89 3.96
C CYS A 61 -2.84 10.96 4.88
N ALA A 62 -2.10 11.93 4.33
CA ALA A 62 -1.58 13.06 5.10
C ALA A 62 -2.71 13.91 5.67
N ARG A 63 -3.74 14.21 4.86
CA ARG A 63 -4.95 14.91 5.30
C ARG A 63 -5.67 14.16 6.42
N ALA A 64 -5.90 12.86 6.25
CA ALA A 64 -6.54 12.04 7.28
C ALA A 64 -5.78 12.05 8.61
N ARG A 65 -4.45 12.13 8.59
CA ARG A 65 -3.63 12.28 9.81
C ARG A 65 -3.76 13.69 10.41
N ALA A 66 -3.74 14.73 9.58
CA ALA A 66 -3.85 16.11 10.03
C ALA A 66 -5.22 16.43 10.64
N GLU A 67 -6.28 15.79 10.15
CA GLU A 67 -7.66 15.92 10.65
C GLU A 67 -7.90 15.20 11.99
N GLY A 68 -6.83 14.67 12.63
CA GLY A 68 -6.88 14.22 14.03
C GLY A 68 -7.45 12.81 14.21
N ALA A 69 -7.30 11.92 13.23
CA ALA A 69 -7.63 10.52 13.42
C ALA A 69 -6.92 9.95 14.67
N GLU A 70 -7.63 9.18 15.50
CA GLU A 70 -7.09 8.52 16.71
C GLU A 70 -5.90 7.58 16.39
N SER A 71 -5.67 7.28 15.11
CA SER A 71 -4.57 6.47 14.61
C SER A 71 -3.90 7.13 13.40
N TRP A 72 -2.75 6.60 13.02
CA TRP A 72 -1.98 7.09 11.87
C TRP A 72 -2.68 6.91 10.51
N CYS A 73 -3.79 6.16 10.44
CA CYS A 73 -4.52 5.88 9.20
C CYS A 73 -6.03 5.83 9.44
N SER A 74 -6.82 6.54 8.63
CA SER A 74 -8.29 6.52 8.74
C SER A 74 -8.93 5.13 8.59
N LEU A 75 -8.21 4.15 8.04
CA LEU A 75 -8.72 2.77 7.91
C LEU A 75 -9.01 2.12 9.26
N TYR A 76 -8.41 2.55 10.37
CA TYR A 76 -8.77 2.03 11.70
C TYR A 76 -10.15 2.47 12.16
N GLN A 77 -10.74 3.49 11.54
CA GLN A 77 -12.11 3.93 11.79
C GLN A 77 -13.08 3.36 10.76
N THR A 78 -12.67 3.26 9.50
CA THR A 78 -13.56 2.83 8.40
C THR A 78 -13.47 1.34 8.08
N GLU A 79 -12.47 0.62 8.61
CA GLU A 79 -12.03 -0.76 8.29
C GLU A 79 -11.59 -1.01 6.84
N MET A 80 -12.23 -0.33 5.88
CA MET A 80 -11.99 -0.46 4.45
C MET A 80 -12.12 0.90 3.75
N THR A 81 -11.51 1.00 2.56
CA THR A 81 -11.75 2.07 1.60
C THR A 81 -11.73 1.50 0.19
N GLU A 82 -12.62 2.01 -0.64
CA GLU A 82 -12.69 1.66 -2.06
C GLU A 82 -12.54 2.91 -2.91
N GLN A 83 -11.92 2.75 -4.09
CA GLN A 83 -11.82 3.73 -5.16
C GLN A 83 -11.28 5.10 -4.69
N ARG A 84 -10.45 5.12 -3.64
CA ARG A 84 -9.95 6.37 -3.07
C ARG A 84 -8.89 6.96 -3.98
N ARG A 85 -9.21 8.06 -4.63
CA ARG A 85 -8.24 8.84 -5.41
C ARG A 85 -7.18 9.44 -4.48
N CYS A 86 -5.93 9.21 -4.84
CA CYS A 86 -4.76 9.65 -4.10
C CYS A 86 -3.71 10.18 -5.07
N GLN A 87 -2.99 11.22 -4.67
CA GLN A 87 -1.73 11.56 -5.30
C GLN A 87 -0.61 10.92 -4.51
N ILE A 88 0.31 10.22 -5.19
CA ILE A 88 1.52 9.66 -4.58
C ILE A 88 2.76 10.14 -5.32
N ARG A 89 3.86 10.30 -4.58
CA ARG A 89 5.16 10.69 -5.12
C ARG A 89 6.04 9.48 -5.33
N ARG A 90 6.51 9.33 -6.57
CA ARG A 90 7.48 8.31 -6.98
C ARG A 90 8.88 8.66 -6.47
N LYS A 91 9.79 7.69 -6.54
CA LYS A 91 11.21 7.85 -6.19
C LYS A 91 11.90 8.97 -7.00
N ASP A 92 11.55 9.11 -8.27
CA ASP A 92 12.08 10.15 -9.16
C ASP A 92 11.51 11.56 -8.88
N GLY A 93 10.68 11.70 -7.85
CA GLY A 93 10.04 12.95 -7.45
C GLY A 93 8.75 13.28 -8.20
N ARG A 94 8.40 12.55 -9.26
CA ARG A 94 7.15 12.81 -10.01
C ARG A 94 5.95 12.37 -9.20
N THR A 95 4.89 13.15 -9.26
CA THR A 95 3.60 12.80 -8.66
C THR A 95 2.73 12.09 -9.68
N ILE A 96 2.07 11.01 -9.26
CA ILE A 96 1.09 10.29 -10.08
C ILE A 96 -0.24 10.20 -9.37
N GLN A 97 -1.30 10.16 -10.17
CA GLN A 97 -2.64 9.83 -9.69
C GLN A 97 -2.72 8.31 -9.51
N ALA A 98 -3.19 7.89 -8.34
CA ALA A 98 -3.42 6.50 -8.01
C ALA A 98 -4.82 6.35 -7.45
N MET A 99 -5.44 5.22 -7.77
CA MET A 99 -6.69 4.79 -7.16
C MET A 99 -6.37 3.71 -6.14
N LYS A 100 -6.81 3.90 -4.90
CA LYS A 100 -6.47 3.03 -3.78
C LYS A 100 -7.70 2.31 -3.25
N ASN A 101 -7.62 0.99 -3.21
CA ASN A 101 -8.45 0.14 -2.37
C ASN A 101 -7.59 -0.34 -1.20
N ALA A 102 -8.13 -0.39 0.02
CA ALA A 102 -7.41 -0.89 1.17
C ALA A 102 -8.37 -1.42 2.24
N ALA A 103 -7.96 -2.45 2.97
CA ALA A 103 -8.71 -3.03 4.07
C ALA A 103 -7.76 -3.41 5.21
N ILE A 104 -8.26 -3.39 6.44
CA ILE A 104 -7.59 -4.01 7.58
C ILE A 104 -7.71 -5.52 7.47
N LEU A 105 -6.57 -6.21 7.49
CA LEU A 105 -6.52 -7.67 7.56
C LEU A 105 -6.68 -8.10 9.03
N LYS A 106 -7.64 -8.99 9.30
CA LYS A 106 -7.97 -9.52 10.63
C LYS A 106 -7.51 -10.98 10.73
#